data_AF-A0A6P4ENL3-F1
#
_entry.id   AF-A0A6P4ENL3-F1
#
_cell.length_a   1.000
_cell.length_b   1.000
_cell.length_c   1.000
_cell.angle_alpha   90.00
_cell.angle_beta   90.00
_cell.angle_gamma   90.00
#
_symmetry.space_group_name_H-M   'P 1'
#
loop_
_entity.id
_entity.type
_entity.pdbx_description
1 polymer ?
#
loop_
_entity_poly.entity_id
_entity_poly.type
_entity_poly.pdbx_seq_one_letter_code
_entity_poly.pdbx_strand_id
1 'polypeptide(L)'
;MEVGVTLNNELETQIAEAFCIFDTHGDKYIDTRNVGHVLRFLGCVPSEKEVQEVIKATESVSYSGESHLTKFVTHVSQLLMDRQMEPASTEKLLEAFKILDPENKKYLTKEYFGKLMAEEGEPFTQEELEAMWPVAIDPITGNIPFTFYINQLKHKAKIYDIAEVIKEELAQAEREKGKKPQQTLF
;
A
#
# COMPACT_ATOMS: atom_id res chain seq x y z
N MET A 1 -20.75 -0.29 -8.61
CA MET A 1 -19.98 -0.23 -9.88
C MET A 1 -19.79 -1.68 -10.32
N GLU A 2 -20.23 -2.08 -11.51
CA GLU A 2 -20.05 -3.48 -11.95
C GLU A 2 -18.61 -3.68 -12.40
N VAL A 3 -17.83 -4.44 -11.63
CA VAL A 3 -16.39 -4.66 -11.86
C VAL A 3 -16.14 -5.53 -13.11
N GLY A 4 -17.11 -6.33 -13.55
CA GLY A 4 -17.08 -7.16 -14.76
C GLY A 4 -15.82 -8.04 -14.93
N VAL A 5 -15.18 -8.39 -13.82
CA VAL A 5 -14.08 -9.34 -13.67
C VAL A 5 -14.49 -10.26 -12.52
N THR A 6 -14.19 -11.56 -12.62
CA THR A 6 -14.48 -12.50 -11.54
C THR A 6 -13.57 -12.19 -10.35
N LEU A 7 -14.18 -11.81 -9.22
CA LEU A 7 -13.51 -11.60 -7.94
C LEU A 7 -13.92 -12.73 -7.01
N ASN A 8 -12.95 -13.37 -6.35
CA ASN A 8 -13.16 -14.61 -5.62
C ASN A 8 -13.35 -14.42 -4.11
N ASN A 9 -12.90 -13.28 -3.57
CA ASN A 9 -12.87 -13.03 -2.14
C ASN A 9 -12.93 -11.53 -1.81
N GLU A 10 -13.03 -11.21 -0.52
CA GLU A 10 -13.10 -9.84 -0.02
C GLU A 10 -11.82 -9.04 -0.33
N LEU A 11 -10.64 -9.68 -0.28
CA LEU A 11 -9.36 -9.03 -0.59
C LEU A 11 -9.34 -8.51 -2.03
N GLU A 12 -9.66 -9.38 -3.00
CA GLU A 12 -9.74 -9.01 -4.42
C GLU A 12 -10.77 -7.90 -4.66
N THR A 13 -11.88 -7.93 -3.92
CA THR A 13 -12.93 -6.89 -3.99
C THR A 13 -12.40 -5.53 -3.55
N GLN A 14 -11.73 -5.44 -2.39
CA GLN A 14 -11.17 -4.17 -1.93
C GLN A 14 -10.07 -3.64 -2.85
N ILE A 15 -9.23 -4.53 -3.39
CA ILE A 15 -8.20 -4.14 -4.36
C ILE A 15 -8.84 -3.59 -5.64
N ALA A 16 -9.89 -4.24 -6.14
CA ALA A 16 -10.59 -3.80 -7.34
C ALA A 16 -11.32 -2.47 -7.13
N GLU A 17 -11.97 -2.28 -5.98
CA GLU A 17 -12.62 -1.02 -5.63
C GLU A 17 -11.62 0.13 -5.54
N ALA A 18 -10.46 -0.09 -4.92
CA ALA A 18 -9.39 0.89 -4.88
C ALA A 18 -8.87 1.22 -6.29
N PHE A 19 -8.66 0.22 -7.14
CA PHE A 19 -8.22 0.41 -8.51
C PHE A 19 -9.23 1.25 -9.31
N CYS A 20 -10.53 0.94 -9.20
CA CYS A 20 -11.60 1.64 -9.93
C CYS A 20 -11.76 3.11 -9.54
N ILE A 21 -11.24 3.56 -8.38
CA ILE A 21 -11.21 4.99 -8.02
C ILE A 21 -10.25 5.77 -8.94
N PHE A 22 -9.21 5.11 -9.45
CA PHE A 22 -8.19 5.72 -10.32
C PHE A 22 -8.40 5.39 -11.81
N ASP A 23 -9.33 4.47 -12.13
CA ASP A 23 -9.80 4.24 -13.49
C ASP A 23 -10.75 5.37 -13.91
N THR A 24 -10.21 6.35 -14.63
CA THR A 24 -10.96 7.53 -15.07
C THR A 24 -11.92 7.24 -16.22
N HIS A 25 -11.73 6.13 -16.96
CA HIS A 25 -12.46 5.83 -18.19
C HIS A 25 -13.50 4.72 -18.00
N GLY A 26 -13.42 3.96 -16.90
CA GLY A 26 -14.26 2.80 -16.63
C GLY A 26 -13.95 1.62 -17.56
N ASP A 27 -12.79 1.64 -18.21
CA ASP A 27 -12.34 0.61 -19.17
C ASP A 27 -11.45 -0.45 -18.51
N LYS A 28 -11.25 -0.36 -17.19
CA LYS A 28 -10.47 -1.26 -16.34
C LYS A 28 -8.96 -1.15 -16.57
N TYR A 29 -8.53 -0.01 -17.08
CA TYR A 29 -7.13 0.37 -17.14
C TYR A 29 -6.84 1.56 -16.24
N ILE A 30 -5.62 1.58 -15.70
CA ILE A 30 -5.04 2.78 -15.12
C ILE A 30 -3.68 3.01 -15.74
N ASP A 31 -3.30 4.27 -15.85
CA ASP A 31 -1.94 4.65 -16.12
C ASP A 31 -1.00 4.10 -15.04
N THR A 32 0.16 3.56 -15.42
CA THR A 32 1.13 2.97 -14.48
C THR A 32 1.63 3.98 -13.44
N ARG A 33 1.59 5.28 -13.74
CA ARG A 33 1.89 6.37 -12.78
C ARG A 33 0.94 6.38 -11.58
N ASN A 34 -0.26 5.81 -11.71
CA ASN A 34 -1.23 5.72 -10.62
C ASN A 34 -1.08 4.45 -9.76
N VAL A 35 -0.22 3.49 -10.14
CA VAL A 35 -0.03 2.25 -9.36
C VAL A 35 0.38 2.56 -7.92
N GLY A 36 1.34 3.46 -7.73
CA GLY A 36 1.77 3.88 -6.39
C GLY A 36 0.67 4.58 -5.60
N HIS A 37 -0.27 5.26 -6.26
CA HIS A 37 -1.41 5.90 -5.60
C HIS A 37 -2.44 4.85 -5.13
N VAL A 38 -2.73 3.85 -5.96
CA VAL A 38 -3.64 2.75 -5.61
C VAL A 38 -3.10 1.96 -4.42
N LEU A 39 -1.81 1.60 -4.41
CA LEU A 39 -1.17 0.87 -3.30
C LEU A 39 -1.26 1.66 -1.99
N ARG A 40 -0.96 2.97 -2.02
CA ARG A 40 -1.06 3.84 -0.83
C ARG A 40 -2.50 4.07 -0.39
N PHE A 41 -3.45 4.06 -1.32
CA PHE A 41 -4.88 4.12 -1.01
C PHE A 41 -5.36 2.86 -0.29
N LEU A 42 -4.86 1.69 -0.69
CA LEU A 42 -5.09 0.42 0.01
C LEU A 42 -4.45 0.35 1.41
N GLY A 43 -3.64 1.34 1.78
CA GLY A 43 -2.95 1.40 3.06
C GLY A 43 -1.55 0.75 3.06
N CYS A 44 -1.02 0.40 1.88
CA CYS A 44 0.35 -0.06 1.75
C CYS A 44 1.35 1.10 1.88
N VAL A 45 2.58 0.79 2.26
CA VAL A 45 3.70 1.74 2.31
C VAL A 45 4.83 1.22 1.41
N PRO A 46 4.65 1.20 0.08
CA PRO A 46 5.67 0.73 -0.85
C PRO A 46 6.80 1.74 -0.99
N SER A 47 8.02 1.22 -1.11
CA SER A 47 9.18 1.92 -1.67
C SER A 47 9.00 2.17 -3.16
N GLU A 48 9.72 3.14 -3.72
CA GLU A 48 9.67 3.41 -5.16
C GLU A 48 10.12 2.17 -5.96
N LYS A 49 11.12 1.44 -5.45
CA LYS A 49 11.54 0.17 -6.05
C LYS A 49 10.40 -0.85 -6.12
N GLU A 50 9.66 -1.04 -5.03
CA GLU A 50 8.51 -1.97 -5.01
C GLU A 50 7.38 -1.51 -5.95
N VAL A 51 7.12 -0.20 -6.06
CA VAL A 51 6.17 0.34 -7.03
C VAL A 51 6.57 -0.03 -8.45
N GLN A 52 7.85 0.12 -8.81
CA GLN A 52 8.36 -0.26 -10.13
C GLN A 52 8.25 -1.77 -10.40
N GLU A 53 8.48 -2.59 -9.38
CA GLU A 53 8.30 -4.05 -9.47
C GLU A 53 6.84 -4.43 -9.74
N VAL A 54 5.90 -3.79 -9.04
CA VAL A 54 4.46 -3.97 -9.27
C VAL A 54 4.09 -3.52 -10.68
N ILE A 55 4.51 -2.33 -11.11
CA ILE A 55 4.26 -1.82 -12.47
C ILE A 55 4.72 -2.84 -13.51
N LYS A 56 5.96 -3.32 -13.40
CA LYS A 56 6.52 -4.30 -14.33
C LYS A 56 5.73 -5.61 -14.36
N ALA A 57 5.20 -6.05 -13.23
CA ALA A 57 4.40 -7.27 -13.14
C ALA A 57 2.98 -7.09 -13.68
N THR A 58 2.42 -5.88 -13.60
CA THR A 58 1.01 -5.61 -13.90
C THR A 58 0.76 -4.84 -15.19
N GLU A 59 1.81 -4.35 -15.87
CA GLU A 59 1.71 -3.65 -17.15
C GLU A 59 1.05 -4.55 -18.22
N SER A 60 0.21 -3.94 -19.04
CA SER A 60 -0.46 -4.57 -20.16
C SER A 60 0.54 -4.86 -21.28
N VAL A 61 0.43 -6.05 -21.88
CA VAL A 61 1.22 -6.40 -23.07
C VAL A 61 0.66 -5.70 -24.31
N SER A 62 -0.62 -5.32 -24.27
CA SER A 62 -1.33 -4.69 -25.38
C SER A 62 -1.25 -3.17 -25.35
N TYR A 63 -1.10 -2.58 -24.16
CA TYR A 63 -1.13 -1.14 -23.94
C TYR A 63 0.00 -0.75 -22.98
N SER A 64 1.16 -0.40 -23.54
CA SER A 64 2.30 -0.01 -22.71
C SER A 64 2.01 1.29 -21.98
N GLY A 65 2.48 1.39 -20.73
CA GLY A 65 2.16 2.47 -19.82
C GLY A 65 0.81 2.31 -19.11
N GLU A 66 0.07 1.22 -19.36
CA GLU A 66 -1.20 0.94 -18.70
C GLU A 66 -1.18 -0.39 -17.94
N SER A 67 -1.84 -0.43 -16.79
CA SER A 67 -2.07 -1.66 -16.04
C SER A 67 -3.53 -2.07 -16.11
N HIS A 68 -3.79 -3.35 -16.38
CA HIS A 68 -5.15 -3.89 -16.43
C HIS A 68 -5.59 -4.45 -15.07
N LEU A 69 -6.83 -4.17 -14.68
CA LEU A 69 -7.42 -4.55 -13.40
C LEU A 69 -7.15 -6.01 -13.00
N THR A 70 -7.40 -6.98 -13.89
CA THR A 70 -7.25 -8.41 -13.56
C THR A 70 -5.81 -8.78 -13.19
N LYS A 71 -4.81 -8.23 -13.90
CA LYS A 71 -3.40 -8.49 -13.59
C LYS A 71 -3.02 -7.84 -12.26
N PHE A 72 -3.48 -6.61 -12.05
CA PHE A 72 -3.23 -5.84 -10.84
C PHE A 72 -3.79 -6.56 -9.61
N VAL A 73 -5.08 -6.92 -9.63
CA VAL A 73 -5.75 -7.64 -8.54
C VAL A 73 -5.03 -8.95 -8.22
N THR A 74 -4.69 -9.74 -9.25
CA THR A 74 -4.00 -11.02 -9.05
C THR A 74 -2.64 -10.83 -8.37
N HIS A 75 -1.82 -9.91 -8.88
CA HIS A 75 -0.47 -9.71 -8.38
C HIS A 75 -0.46 -9.08 -6.98
N VAL A 76 -1.25 -8.03 -6.77
CA VAL A 76 -1.31 -7.31 -5.49
C VAL A 76 -1.92 -8.18 -4.39
N SER A 77 -2.92 -9.02 -4.71
CA SER A 77 -3.45 -9.98 -3.72
C SER A 77 -2.36 -10.89 -3.17
N GLN A 78 -1.47 -11.40 -4.04
CA GLN A 78 -0.35 -12.23 -3.60
C GLN A 78 0.63 -11.47 -2.70
N LEU A 79 1.01 -10.25 -3.09
CA LEU A 79 1.91 -9.42 -2.28
C LEU A 79 1.35 -9.13 -0.88
N LEU A 80 0.06 -8.82 -0.79
CA LEU A 80 -0.60 -8.55 0.48
C LEU A 80 -0.73 -9.80 1.35
N MET A 81 -1.06 -10.95 0.76
CA MET A 81 -1.04 -12.23 1.48
C MET A 81 0.36 -12.59 1.99
N ASP A 82 1.41 -12.15 1.30
CA ASP A 82 2.80 -12.31 1.75
C ASP A 82 3.30 -11.19 2.67
N ARG A 83 2.38 -10.31 3.12
CA ARG A 83 2.64 -9.18 4.02
C ARG A 83 3.74 -8.23 3.51
N GLN A 84 3.87 -8.11 2.18
CA GLN A 84 4.76 -7.16 1.52
C GLN A 84 4.19 -5.75 1.62
N MET A 85 5.04 -4.71 1.70
CA MET A 85 4.64 -3.29 1.78
C MET A 85 3.76 -2.95 3.00
N GLU A 86 3.76 -3.79 4.04
CA GLU A 86 2.97 -3.56 5.24
C GLU A 86 3.54 -2.38 6.06
N PRO A 87 2.69 -1.45 6.54
CA PRO A 87 3.14 -0.41 7.46
C PRO A 87 3.83 -0.98 8.70
N ALA A 88 4.82 -0.25 9.21
CA ALA A 88 5.41 -0.57 10.51
C ALA A 88 4.34 -0.51 11.61
N SER A 89 4.48 -1.38 12.63
CA SER A 89 3.54 -1.40 13.76
C SER A 89 3.52 -0.07 14.50
N THR A 90 2.41 0.21 15.18
CA THR A 90 2.24 1.45 15.95
C THR A 90 3.33 1.63 17.00
N GLU A 91 3.78 0.54 17.62
CA GLU A 91 4.85 0.53 18.63
C GLU A 91 6.19 0.94 18.00
N LYS A 92 6.55 0.34 16.85
CA LYS A 92 7.77 0.69 16.12
C LYS A 92 7.78 2.14 15.66
N LEU A 93 6.64 2.62 15.14
CA LEU A 93 6.49 4.03 14.77
C LEU A 93 6.73 4.93 15.99
N LEU A 94 6.07 4.63 17.13
CA LEU A 94 6.22 5.43 18.34
C LEU A 94 7.68 5.45 18.87
N GLU A 95 8.39 4.33 18.77
CA GLU A 95 9.82 4.25 19.11
C GLU A 95 10.67 5.12 18.18
N ALA A 96 10.46 5.03 16.87
CA ALA A 96 11.16 5.87 15.90
C ALA A 96 10.93 7.36 16.19
N PHE A 97 9.72 7.76 16.58
CA PHE A 97 9.45 9.17 16.93
C PHE A 97 10.19 9.65 18.17
N LYS A 98 10.41 8.78 19.17
CA LYS A 98 11.21 9.16 20.35
C LYS A 98 12.67 9.43 19.98
N ILE A 99 13.18 8.78 18.92
CA ILE A 99 14.52 9.03 18.40
C ILE A 99 14.58 10.38 17.69
N LEU A 100 13.53 10.73 16.93
CA LEU A 100 13.44 12.00 16.20
C LEU A 100 13.17 13.21 17.11
N ASP A 101 12.48 13.01 18.23
CA ASP A 101 12.09 14.06 19.17
C ASP A 101 12.44 13.67 20.63
N PRO A 102 13.74 13.67 20.99
CA PRO A 102 14.19 13.25 22.31
C PRO A 102 13.73 14.19 23.44
N GLU A 103 13.46 15.45 23.11
CA GLU A 103 12.97 16.47 24.04
C GLU A 103 11.43 16.45 24.17
N ASN A 104 10.75 15.54 23.46
CA ASN A 104 9.31 15.34 23.53
C ASN A 104 8.50 16.61 23.19
N LYS A 105 8.99 17.41 22.24
CA LYS A 105 8.37 18.64 21.72
C LYS A 105 7.05 18.38 20.98
N LYS A 106 6.85 17.17 20.46
CA LYS A 106 5.70 16.73 19.64
C LYS A 106 5.62 17.34 18.24
N TYR A 107 6.69 18.03 17.82
CA TYR A 107 6.85 18.59 16.49
C TYR A 107 8.30 18.50 16.03
N LEU A 108 8.52 18.56 14.71
CA LEU A 108 9.84 18.72 14.09
C LEU A 108 9.90 20.08 13.38
N THR A 109 11.08 20.69 13.31
CA THR A 109 11.26 21.91 12.51
C THR A 109 11.34 21.55 11.02
N LYS A 110 11.00 22.51 10.15
CA LYS A 110 11.11 22.33 8.69
C LYS A 110 12.53 21.94 8.27
N GLU A 111 13.54 22.57 8.87
CA GLU A 111 14.95 22.35 8.53
C GLU A 111 15.39 20.94 8.90
N TYR A 112 15.05 20.50 10.12
CA TYR A 112 15.44 19.17 10.59
C TYR A 112 14.72 18.07 9.80
N PHE A 113 13.41 18.21 9.61
CA PHE A 113 12.65 17.23 8.82
C PHE A 113 13.06 17.23 7.35
N GLY A 114 13.28 18.40 6.74
CA GLY A 114 13.75 18.52 5.36
C GLY A 114 15.10 17.84 5.16
N LYS A 115 16.03 17.97 6.12
CA LYS A 115 17.30 17.24 6.08
C LYS A 115 17.10 15.74 6.09
N LEU A 116 16.27 15.23 7.00
CA LEU A 116 15.98 13.79 7.09
C LEU A 116 15.41 13.26 5.79
N MET A 117 14.42 13.95 5.22
CA MET A 117 13.77 13.53 3.97
C MET A 117 14.70 13.62 2.74
N ALA A 118 15.76 14.42 2.79
CA ALA A 118 16.72 14.57 1.70
C ALA A 118 17.96 13.66 1.83
N GLU A 119 18.20 13.06 3.01
CA GLU A 119 19.42 12.29 3.28
C GLU A 119 19.15 10.83 3.68
N GLU A 120 18.00 10.54 4.30
CA GLU A 120 17.67 9.24 4.86
C GLU A 120 16.63 8.48 4.02
N GLY A 121 16.78 7.14 3.92
CA GLY A 121 15.81 6.28 3.23
C GLY A 121 15.83 6.46 1.71
N GLU A 122 14.65 6.70 1.12
CA GLU A 122 14.49 7.10 -0.28
C GLU A 122 14.40 8.63 -0.34
N PRO A 123 15.49 9.32 -0.74
CA PRO A 123 15.56 10.77 -0.64
C PRO A 123 14.53 11.45 -1.54
N PHE A 124 13.87 12.45 -0.98
CA PHE A 124 12.95 13.30 -1.73
C PHE A 124 13.74 14.28 -2.59
N THR A 125 13.23 14.51 -3.79
CA THR A 125 13.62 15.63 -4.64
C THR A 125 13.18 16.95 -4.03
N GLN A 126 13.78 18.04 -4.49
CA GLN A 126 13.41 19.38 -4.02
C GLN A 126 11.95 19.69 -4.36
N GLU A 127 11.49 19.26 -5.52
CA GLU A 127 10.12 19.40 -5.99
C GLU A 127 9.11 18.64 -5.10
N GLU A 128 9.45 17.41 -4.67
CA GLU A 128 8.61 16.63 -3.75
C GLU A 128 8.54 17.27 -2.36
N LEU A 129 9.66 17.79 -1.86
CA LEU A 129 9.69 18.54 -0.60
C LEU A 129 8.81 19.79 -0.68
N GLU A 130 8.93 20.56 -1.76
CA GLU A 130 8.14 21.77 -2.00
C GLU A 130 6.64 21.48 -2.10
N ALA A 131 6.27 20.37 -2.76
CA ALA A 131 4.88 19.92 -2.84
C ALA A 131 4.34 19.45 -1.46
N MET A 132 5.20 18.92 -0.59
CA MET A 132 4.81 18.41 0.72
C MET A 132 4.64 19.52 1.77
N TRP A 133 5.45 20.59 1.73
CA TRP A 133 5.45 21.63 2.77
C TRP A 133 4.09 22.24 3.11
N PRO A 134 3.22 22.58 2.13
CA PRO A 134 1.91 23.14 2.42
C PRO A 134 0.99 22.20 3.21
N VAL A 135 1.23 20.89 3.15
CA VAL A 135 0.45 19.86 3.84
C VAL A 135 1.08 19.46 5.17
N ALA A 136 2.41 19.51 5.26
CA ALA A 136 3.20 19.07 6.41
C ALA A 136 3.29 20.12 7.53
N ILE A 137 3.37 21.40 7.17
CA ILE A 137 3.69 22.50 8.08
C ILE A 137 2.42 23.12 8.62
N ASP A 138 2.34 23.25 9.95
CA ASP A 138 1.33 24.07 10.60
C ASP A 138 1.61 25.55 10.30
N PRO A 139 0.68 26.27 9.65
CA PRO A 139 0.88 27.66 9.24
C PRO A 139 1.02 28.64 10.41
N ILE A 140 0.59 28.28 11.61
CA ILE A 140 0.68 29.12 12.81
C ILE A 140 2.06 28.96 13.45
N THR A 141 2.51 27.71 13.61
CA THR A 141 3.74 27.42 14.36
C THR A 141 4.99 27.34 13.47
N GLY A 142 4.81 27.14 12.16
CA GLY A 142 5.91 26.90 11.20
C GLY A 142 6.58 25.53 11.38
N ASN A 143 6.05 24.68 12.27
CA ASN A 143 6.58 23.37 12.59
C ASN A 143 5.72 22.26 11.99
N ILE A 144 6.25 21.04 12.02
CA ILE A 144 5.57 19.82 11.54
C ILE A 144 5.08 19.04 12.76
N PRO A 145 3.78 19.12 13.12
CA PRO A 145 3.22 18.44 14.28
C PRO A 145 3.03 16.94 13.98
N PHE A 146 4.07 16.14 14.17
CA PHE A 146 4.07 14.74 13.73
C PHE A 146 3.06 13.84 14.45
N THR A 147 2.61 14.24 15.65
CA THR A 147 1.56 13.51 16.39
C THR A 147 0.24 13.42 15.63
N PHE A 148 -0.07 14.40 14.78
CA PHE A 148 -1.23 14.37 13.89
C PHE A 148 -1.11 13.23 12.86
N TYR A 149 0.05 13.09 12.23
CA TYR A 149 0.30 12.04 11.23
C TYR A 149 0.29 10.64 11.86
N ILE A 150 0.82 10.47 13.08
CA ILE A 150 0.73 9.18 13.80
C ILE A 150 -0.71 8.73 13.94
N ASN A 151 -1.61 9.62 14.36
CA ASN A 151 -3.00 9.27 14.54
C ASN A 151 -3.65 8.88 13.22
N GLN A 152 -3.30 9.55 12.11
CA GLN A 152 -3.77 9.13 10.79
C GLN A 152 -3.25 7.74 10.40
N LEU A 153 -2.00 7.40 10.74
CA LEU A 153 -1.42 6.09 10.44
C LEU A 153 -2.06 4.96 11.26
N LYS A 154 -2.44 5.22 12.51
CA LYS A 154 -3.10 4.25 13.41
C LYS A 154 -4.49 3.81 12.95
N HIS A 155 -5.18 4.62 12.16
CA HIS A 155 -6.57 4.38 11.77
C HIS A 155 -6.72 3.80 10.35
N LYS A 156 -5.61 3.41 9.69
CA LYS A 156 -5.61 2.91 8.30
C LYS A 156 -5.84 1.40 8.17
N ALA A 157 -6.16 1.02 6.93
CA ALA A 157 -6.94 -0.14 6.49
C ALA A 157 -6.50 -1.51 7.02
N LYS A 158 -7.51 -2.36 7.27
CA LYS A 158 -7.43 -3.77 7.67
C LYS A 158 -7.05 -4.71 6.52
N ILE A 159 -6.43 -4.20 5.45
CA ILE A 159 -6.25 -4.98 4.23
C ILE A 159 -5.36 -6.22 4.48
N TYR A 160 -4.39 -6.11 5.39
CA TYR A 160 -3.54 -7.22 5.80
C TYR A 160 -4.25 -8.23 6.71
N ASP A 161 -5.18 -7.79 7.57
CA ASP A 161 -6.03 -8.70 8.36
C ASP A 161 -6.91 -9.55 7.42
N ILE A 162 -7.49 -8.91 6.40
CA ILE A 162 -8.28 -9.60 5.38
C ILE A 162 -7.39 -10.56 4.58
N ALA A 163 -6.21 -10.10 4.16
CA ALA A 163 -5.28 -10.94 3.42
C ALA A 163 -4.82 -12.18 4.21
N GLU A 164 -4.63 -12.04 5.53
CA GLU A 164 -4.31 -13.15 6.42
C GLU A 164 -5.45 -14.19 6.47
N VAL A 165 -6.69 -13.74 6.68
CA VAL A 165 -7.87 -14.63 6.67
C VAL A 165 -7.98 -15.39 5.35
N ILE A 166 -7.87 -14.69 4.22
CA ILE A 166 -7.95 -15.33 2.89
C ILE A 166 -6.81 -16.32 2.67
N LYS A 167 -5.58 -16.00 3.10
CA LYS A 167 -4.44 -16.92 3.02
C LYS A 167 -4.68 -18.19 3.82
N GLU A 168 -5.25 -18.08 5.01
CA GLU A 168 -5.58 -19.23 5.85
C GLU A 168 -6.67 -20.09 5.23
N GLU A 169 -7.74 -19.50 4.68
CA GLU A 169 -8.82 -20.21 4.00
C GLU A 169 -8.30 -21.00 2.79
N LEU A 170 -7.44 -20.38 1.96
CA LEU A 170 -6.82 -21.04 0.82
C LEU A 170 -5.94 -22.23 1.26
N ALA A 171 -5.11 -22.03 2.29
CA ALA A 171 -4.27 -23.09 2.84
C ALA A 171 -5.09 -24.26 3.43
N GLN A 172 -6.23 -23.96 4.05
CA GLN A 172 -7.16 -25.00 4.55
C GLN A 172 -7.79 -25.77 3.38
N ALA A 173 -8.29 -25.09 2.36
CA ALA A 173 -8.88 -25.71 1.19
C ALA A 173 -7.89 -26.62 0.43
N GLU A 174 -6.62 -26.23 0.36
CA GLU A 174 -5.56 -27.07 -0.22
C GLU A 174 -5.30 -28.34 0.59
N ARG A 175 -5.26 -28.23 1.93
CA ARG A 175 -5.11 -29.37 2.84
C ARG A 175 -6.28 -30.35 2.72
N GLU A 176 -7.49 -29.85 2.50
CA GLU A 176 -8.69 -30.68 2.32
C GLU A 176 -8.72 -31.37 0.94
N LYS A 177 -8.29 -30.68 -0.12
CA LYS A 177 -8.14 -31.28 -1.46
C LYS A 177 -7.10 -32.41 -1.47
N GLY A 178 -6.00 -32.25 -0.72
CA GLY A 178 -4.96 -33.27 -0.56
C GLY A 178 -5.39 -34.53 0.23
N LYS A 179 -6.54 -34.50 0.91
CA LYS A 179 -7.08 -35.62 1.70
C LYS A 179 -8.07 -36.51 0.94
N LYS A 180 -8.34 -36.27 -0.37
CA LYS A 180 -9.24 -37.15 -1.13
C LYS A 180 -8.67 -38.57 -1.22
N PRO A 181 -9.44 -39.61 -0.83
CA PRO A 181 -8.92 -40.97 -0.68
C PRO A 181 -8.53 -41.57 -2.03
N GLN A 182 -7.39 -42.26 -2.06
CA GLN A 182 -7.04 -43.24 -3.09
C GLN A 182 -8.27 -44.11 -3.36
N GLN A 183 -8.81 -44.05 -4.58
CA GLN A 183 -9.84 -44.99 -5.02
C GLN A 183 -9.30 -46.40 -4.78
N THR A 184 -9.91 -47.13 -3.85
CA THR A 184 -9.77 -48.58 -3.76
C THR A 184 -10.31 -49.15 -5.06
N LEU A 185 -9.40 -49.57 -5.95
CA LEU A 185 -9.72 -50.46 -7.05
C LEU A 185 -10.23 -51.78 -6.48
N PHE A 186 -11.48 -52.12 -6.81
CA PHE A 186 -12.01 -53.47 -6.79
C PHE A 186 -12.50 -53.81 -8.19
#